data_AF-A0A7K2Z190-F1
#
_entry.id   AF-A0A7K2Z190-F1
#
_cell.length_a   1.000
_cell.length_b   1.000
_cell.length_c   1.000
_cell.angle_alpha   90.00
_cell.angle_beta   90.00
_cell.angle_gamma   90.00
#
_symmetry.space_group_name_H-M   'P 1'
#
loop_
_entity.id
_entity.type
_entity.pdbx_description
1 polymer ?
#
loop_
_entity_poly.entity_id
_entity_poly.type
_entity_poly.pdbx_seq_one_letter_code
_entity_poly.pdbx_strand_id
1 'polypeptide(L)'
;MPGVLLALVIALAGGVSLGPENPITACNIALACWIGARLDRGTPEGWLALGAAGTIGALFATPVAAALVLSETGGKPGVPLWDRLFAPLTAATAGALTTYLAAQPVFSVDVPTYPGVAWSHLLYDTGIAPAAACLVLIGVYAFPHAYRLPQEGSALVQATVSPVGVRGHLQPGRRLRPPSRPAGA
;
A
#
# COMPACT_ATOMS: atom_id res chain seq x y z
N MET A 1 12.05 -8.76 4.66
CA MET A 1 12.18 -7.32 4.95
C MET A 1 13.50 -6.74 4.45
N PRO A 2 14.69 -7.15 4.93
CA PRO A 2 15.95 -6.49 4.51
C PRO A 2 16.25 -6.59 3.01
N GLY A 3 15.93 -7.71 2.36
CA GLY A 3 16.10 -7.85 0.91
C GLY A 3 15.21 -6.93 0.06
N VAL A 4 14.00 -6.60 0.53
CA VAL A 4 13.07 -5.70 -0.17
C VAL A 4 13.55 -4.25 -0.08
N LEU A 5 14.05 -3.85 1.10
CA LEU A 5 14.63 -2.52 1.30
C LEU A 5 15.90 -2.33 0.48
N LEU A 6 16.78 -3.35 0.42
CA LEU A 6 17.97 -3.30 -0.41
C LEU A 6 17.62 -3.20 -1.90
N ALA A 7 16.64 -3.99 -2.36
CA ALA A 7 16.15 -3.90 -3.74
C ALA A 7 15.55 -2.53 -4.05
N LEU A 8 14.80 -1.93 -3.12
CA LEU A 8 14.27 -0.57 -3.24
C LEU A 8 15.40 0.46 -3.41
N VAL A 9 16.42 0.41 -2.54
CA VAL A 9 17.58 1.32 -2.60
C VAL A 9 18.30 1.20 -3.95
N ILE A 10 18.55 -0.03 -4.41
CA ILE A 10 19.21 -0.29 -5.69
C ILE A 10 18.34 0.20 -6.87
N ALA A 11 17.02 -0.04 -6.84
CA ALA A 11 16.10 0.39 -7.90
C ALA A 11 15.99 1.92 -8.01
N LEU A 12 15.86 2.62 -6.87
CA LEU A 12 15.86 4.08 -6.83
C LEU A 12 17.20 4.67 -7.29
N ALA A 13 18.32 4.08 -6.83
CA ALA A 13 19.65 4.48 -7.29
C ALA A 13 19.84 4.24 -8.80
N GLY A 14 19.18 3.22 -9.35
CA GLY A 14 19.12 2.94 -10.79
C GLY A 14 18.16 3.83 -11.59
N GLY A 15 17.49 4.81 -10.96
CA GLY A 15 16.58 5.73 -11.63
C GLY A 15 15.24 5.12 -12.05
N VAL A 16 14.86 3.97 -11.46
CA VAL A 16 13.56 3.37 -11.73
C VAL A 16 12.47 4.29 -11.19
N SER A 17 11.52 4.67 -12.05
CA SER A 17 10.35 5.48 -11.68
C SER A 17 9.30 4.65 -10.93
N LEU A 18 9.74 3.96 -9.88
CA LEU A 18 8.89 3.31 -8.89
C LEU A 18 8.96 4.16 -7.62
N GLY A 19 7.81 4.62 -7.16
CA GLY A 19 7.74 5.31 -5.89
C GLY A 19 8.06 4.36 -4.71
N PRO A 20 8.75 4.86 -3.67
CA PRO A 20 9.17 4.05 -2.52
C PRO A 20 8.01 3.63 -1.60
N GLU A 21 6.81 4.12 -1.85
CA GLU A 21 5.68 4.03 -0.94
C GLU A 21 5.24 2.57 -0.74
N ASN A 22 5.12 1.81 -1.82
CA ASN A 22 4.62 0.43 -1.74
C ASN A 22 5.60 -0.52 -1.02
N PRO A 23 6.92 -0.52 -1.32
CA PRO A 23 7.88 -1.36 -0.60
C PRO A 23 8.04 -0.98 0.88
N ILE A 24 8.02 0.31 1.22
CA ILE A 24 8.09 0.78 2.61
C ILE A 24 6.81 0.38 3.38
N THR A 25 5.64 0.55 2.76
CA THR A 25 4.35 0.13 3.34
C THR A 25 4.33 -1.36 3.63
N ALA A 26 4.76 -2.19 2.67
CA ALA A 26 4.86 -3.63 2.87
C ALA A 26 5.80 -3.99 4.04
N CYS A 27 6.92 -3.27 4.16
CA CYS A 27 7.89 -3.49 5.24
C CYS A 27 7.34 -3.13 6.62
N ASN A 28 6.67 -1.99 6.74
CA ASN A 28 6.06 -1.54 7.99
C ASN A 28 4.88 -2.42 8.41
N ILE A 29 4.03 -2.85 7.47
CA ILE A 29 2.97 -3.82 7.74
C ILE A 29 3.55 -5.13 8.26
N ALA A 30 4.58 -5.68 7.60
CA ALA A 30 5.19 -6.91 8.03
C ALA A 30 5.85 -6.80 9.42
N LEU A 31 6.47 -5.65 9.71
CA LEU A 31 7.00 -5.36 11.04
C LEU A 31 5.88 -5.31 12.09
N ALA A 32 4.78 -4.60 11.81
CA ALA A 32 3.62 -4.52 12.70
C ALA A 32 3.01 -5.90 12.97
N CYS A 33 2.81 -6.72 11.92
CA CYS A 33 2.32 -8.09 12.07
C CYS A 33 3.28 -8.98 12.85
N TRP A 34 4.60 -8.82 12.66
CA TRP A 34 5.61 -9.58 13.40
C TRP A 34 5.65 -9.20 14.89
N ILE A 35 5.52 -7.92 15.22
CA ILE A 35 5.38 -7.45 16.60
C ILE A 35 4.07 -8.00 17.19
N GLY A 36 2.96 -7.87 16.47
CA GLY A 36 1.66 -8.35 16.90
C GLY A 36 1.62 -9.84 17.19
N ALA A 37 2.24 -10.66 16.33
CA ALA A 37 2.38 -12.09 16.53
C ALA A 37 3.21 -12.45 17.76
N ARG A 38 4.17 -11.60 18.18
CA ARG A 38 4.94 -11.81 19.41
C ARG A 38 4.24 -11.37 20.67
N LEU A 39 3.38 -10.35 20.57
CA LEU A 39 2.59 -9.86 21.70
C LEU A 39 1.36 -10.75 21.97
N ASP A 40 1.02 -11.65 21.05
CA ASP A 40 -0.17 -12.52 21.09
C ASP A 40 -1.46 -11.73 21.39
N ARG A 41 -1.56 -10.54 20.80
CA ARG A 41 -2.67 -9.60 21.00
C ARG A 41 -3.24 -9.18 19.66
N GLY A 42 -4.56 -9.04 19.60
CA GLY A 42 -5.27 -8.52 18.43
C GLY A 42 -5.36 -9.49 17.26
N THR A 43 -5.87 -9.00 16.13
CA THR A 43 -6.04 -9.80 14.90
C THR A 43 -4.98 -9.43 13.87
N PRO A 44 -4.61 -10.35 12.95
CA PRO A 44 -3.71 -10.06 11.83
C PRO A 44 -4.20 -8.87 10.99
N GLU A 45 -5.52 -8.76 10.81
CA GLU A 45 -6.19 -7.66 10.11
C GLU A 45 -5.96 -6.32 10.82
N GLY A 46 -6.02 -6.30 12.16
CA GLY A 46 -5.76 -5.10 12.96
C GLY A 46 -4.31 -4.63 12.84
N TRP A 47 -3.34 -5.54 12.86
CA TRP A 47 -1.92 -5.19 12.69
C TRP A 47 -1.60 -4.71 11.28
N LEU A 48 -2.25 -5.30 10.26
CA LEU A 48 -2.14 -4.84 8.89
C LEU A 48 -2.67 -3.40 8.75
N ALA A 49 -3.87 -3.15 9.30
CA ALA A 49 -4.48 -1.83 9.32
C ALA A 49 -3.59 -0.80 10.04
N LEU A 50 -3.04 -1.15 11.20
CA LEU A 50 -2.14 -0.28 11.97
C LEU A 50 -0.85 0.05 11.22
N GLY A 51 -0.20 -0.94 10.62
CA GLY A 51 1.03 -0.75 9.84
C GLY A 51 0.80 0.10 8.59
N ALA A 52 -0.34 -0.09 7.92
CA ALA A 52 -0.74 0.72 6.77
C ALA A 52 -1.01 2.18 7.18
N ALA A 53 -1.83 2.40 8.21
CA ALA A 53 -2.16 3.73 8.72
C ALA A 53 -0.90 4.49 9.19
N GLY A 54 -0.03 3.82 9.96
CA GLY A 54 1.24 4.37 10.41
C GLY A 54 2.13 4.80 9.25
N THR A 55 2.18 4.02 8.16
CA THR A 55 2.99 4.36 6.99
C THR A 55 2.42 5.55 6.23
N ILE A 56 1.11 5.62 6.02
CA ILE A 56 0.48 6.78 5.37
C ILE A 56 0.75 8.05 6.19
N GLY A 57 0.59 7.98 7.51
CA GLY A 57 0.93 9.08 8.40
C GLY A 57 2.40 9.51 8.28
N ALA A 58 3.31 8.54 8.23
CA ALA A 58 4.75 8.82 8.10
C ALA A 58 5.14 9.44 6.75
N LEU A 59 4.51 9.02 5.65
CA LEU A 59 4.83 9.48 4.30
C LEU A 59 4.25 10.85 3.97
N PHE A 60 3.02 11.13 4.44
CA PHE A 60 2.27 12.31 3.99
C PHE A 60 2.01 13.35 5.09
N ALA A 61 2.35 13.05 6.35
CA ALA A 61 2.02 13.90 7.49
C ALA A 61 0.50 14.24 7.59
N THR A 62 -0.37 13.34 7.11
CA THR A 62 -1.84 13.49 7.10
C THR A 62 -2.53 12.38 7.91
N PRO A 63 -2.49 12.40 9.25
CA PRO A 63 -3.04 11.32 10.08
C PRO A 63 -4.55 11.13 9.92
N VAL A 64 -5.28 12.23 9.72
CA VAL A 64 -6.74 12.21 9.56
C VAL A 64 -7.14 11.55 8.24
N ALA A 65 -6.48 11.91 7.14
CA ALA A 65 -6.75 11.31 5.83
C ALA A 65 -6.48 9.79 5.85
N ALA A 66 -5.38 9.36 6.48
CA ALA A 66 -5.03 7.95 6.64
C ALA A 66 -6.13 7.17 7.39
N ALA A 67 -6.62 7.72 8.50
CA ALA A 67 -7.66 7.10 9.30
C ALA A 67 -8.99 6.99 8.54
N LEU A 68 -9.37 8.03 7.78
CA LEU A 68 -10.62 8.05 7.00
C LEU A 68 -10.59 7.00 5.88
N VAL A 69 -9.52 6.95 5.08
CA VAL A 69 -9.37 5.95 4.00
C VAL A 69 -9.47 4.52 4.55
N LEU A 70 -8.90 4.27 5.72
CA LEU A 70 -8.95 2.95 6.33
C LEU A 70 -10.30 2.62 6.97
N SER A 71 -11.05 3.64 7.40
CA SER A 71 -12.40 3.48 7.94
C SER A 71 -13.42 3.06 6.86
N GLU A 72 -13.22 3.48 5.62
CA GLU A 72 -14.05 3.15 4.46
C GLU A 72 -13.81 1.71 3.93
N THR A 73 -12.62 1.15 4.14
CA THR A 73 -12.19 -0.10 3.47
C THR A 73 -12.41 -1.38 4.27
N GLY A 74 -12.78 -1.32 5.56
CA GLY A 74 -12.68 -2.48 6.46
C GLY A 74 -13.77 -2.64 7.52
N GLY A 75 -14.97 -2.15 7.27
CA GLY A 75 -15.98 -2.05 8.32
C GLY A 75 -16.90 -3.20 8.58
N LYS A 76 -16.81 -3.78 9.79
CA LYS A 76 -17.89 -4.62 10.32
C LYS A 76 -19.10 -3.76 10.69
N PRO A 77 -20.30 -4.05 10.15
CA PRO A 77 -21.53 -3.39 10.56
C PRO A 77 -21.76 -3.55 12.07
N GLY A 78 -22.19 -2.49 12.75
CA GLY A 78 -22.55 -2.53 14.18
C GLY A 78 -21.46 -2.19 15.19
N VAL A 79 -20.22 -1.92 14.74
CA VAL A 79 -19.16 -1.39 15.62
C VAL A 79 -19.15 0.15 15.55
N PRO A 80 -19.08 0.87 16.69
CA PRO A 80 -18.98 2.33 16.72
C PRO A 80 -17.84 2.84 15.83
N LEU A 81 -18.09 3.96 15.13
CA LEU A 81 -17.09 4.57 14.24
C LEU A 81 -15.78 4.87 14.98
N TRP A 82 -15.88 5.38 16.21
CA TRP A 82 -14.73 5.80 17.00
C TRP A 82 -13.80 4.63 17.35
N ASP A 83 -14.35 3.47 17.69
CA ASP A 83 -13.56 2.28 18.02
C ASP A 83 -12.74 1.80 16.82
N ARG A 84 -13.22 2.08 15.61
CA ARG A 84 -12.56 1.73 14.35
C ARG A 84 -11.55 2.78 13.90
N LEU A 85 -11.75 4.05 14.27
CA LEU A 85 -10.93 5.16 13.83
C LEU A 85 -9.75 5.43 14.77
N PHE A 86 -9.93 5.19 16.08
CA PHE A 86 -8.95 5.57 17.09
C PHE A 86 -7.59 4.90 16.87
N ALA A 87 -7.58 3.58 16.65
CA ALA A 87 -6.35 2.81 16.46
C ALA A 87 -5.59 3.21 15.17
N PRO A 88 -6.23 3.32 13.98
CA PRO A 88 -5.59 3.87 12.79
C PRO A 88 -5.09 5.31 12.95
N LEU A 89 -5.88 6.19 13.58
CA LEU A 89 -5.53 7.60 13.75
C LEU A 89 -4.33 7.79 14.67
N THR A 90 -4.27 7.02 15.77
CA THR A 90 -3.12 7.02 16.67
C THR A 90 -1.86 6.47 15.99
N ALA A 91 -1.98 5.38 15.22
CA ALA A 91 -0.87 4.84 14.45
C ALA A 91 -0.35 5.83 13.39
N ALA A 92 -1.24 6.46 12.62
CA ALA A 92 -0.88 7.45 11.61
C ALA A 92 -0.22 8.68 12.25
N THR A 93 -0.71 9.12 13.41
CA THR A 93 -0.11 10.24 14.16
C THR A 93 1.29 9.88 14.65
N ALA A 94 1.48 8.67 15.20
CA ALA A 94 2.79 8.19 15.62
C ALA A 94 3.77 8.09 14.44
N GLY A 95 3.30 7.62 13.29
CA GLY A 95 4.07 7.61 12.05
C GLY A 95 4.51 9.00 11.63
N ALA A 96 3.59 9.96 11.56
CA ALA A 96 3.86 11.35 11.20
C ALA A 96 4.85 12.02 12.18
N LEU A 97 4.68 11.81 13.49
CA LEU A 97 5.59 12.33 14.50
C LEU A 97 6.98 11.73 14.39
N THR A 98 7.09 10.43 14.08
CA THR A 98 8.38 9.77 13.92
C THR A 98 9.19 10.38 12.79
N THR A 99 8.58 10.58 11.61
CA THR A 99 9.28 11.24 10.49
C THR A 99 9.55 12.71 10.77
N TYR A 100 8.61 13.42 11.39
CA TYR A 100 8.81 14.81 11.79
C TYR A 100 10.03 14.96 12.72
N LEU A 101 10.14 14.14 13.76
CA LEU A 101 11.25 14.18 14.71
C LEU A 101 12.57 13.67 14.11
N ALA A 102 12.52 12.70 13.20
CA ALA A 102 13.72 12.09 12.65
C ALA A 102 14.46 12.97 11.63
N ALA A 103 13.73 13.68 10.76
CA ALA A 103 14.36 14.41 9.64
C ALA A 103 13.60 15.67 9.19
N GLN A 104 12.50 16.03 9.85
CA GLN A 104 11.57 17.10 9.43
C GLN A 104 11.15 17.09 7.93
N PRO A 105 11.00 15.95 7.23
CA PRO A 105 10.54 15.99 5.85
C PRO A 105 9.02 16.16 5.86
N VAL A 106 8.55 17.41 5.75
CA VAL A 106 7.14 17.68 5.48
C VAL A 106 7.00 17.91 3.99
N PHE A 107 6.23 17.07 3.32
CA PHE A 107 5.84 17.32 1.92
C PHE A 107 4.81 18.46 1.91
N SER A 108 5.31 19.70 1.94
CA SER A 108 4.50 20.91 1.83
C SER A 108 4.72 21.55 0.46
N VAL A 109 3.63 21.84 -0.23
CA VAL A 109 3.64 22.65 -1.45
C VAL A 109 3.07 24.01 -1.08
N ASP A 110 3.90 25.06 -1.20
CA ASP A 110 3.42 26.43 -1.02
C ASP A 110 2.57 26.81 -2.22
N VAL A 111 1.28 27.04 -1.97
CA VAL A 111 0.31 27.49 -2.97
C VAL A 111 -0.09 28.92 -2.63
N PRO A 112 -0.24 29.82 -3.63
CA PRO A 112 -0.71 31.18 -3.39
C PRO A 112 -2.01 31.22 -2.61
N THR A 113 -2.17 32.22 -1.75
CA THR A 113 -3.38 32.41 -0.95
C THR A 113 -4.61 32.45 -1.86
N TYR A 114 -5.56 31.54 -1.60
CA TYR A 114 -6.77 31.43 -2.40
C TYR A 114 -7.63 32.70 -2.27
N PRO A 115 -7.94 33.41 -3.37
CA PRO A 115 -8.57 34.73 -3.31
C PRO A 115 -10.05 34.72 -2.91
N GLY A 116 -10.68 33.55 -2.75
CA GLY A 116 -12.04 33.39 -2.27
C GLY A 116 -12.88 32.42 -3.10
N VAL A 117 -14.00 31.95 -2.52
CA VAL A 117 -14.94 31.06 -3.20
C VAL A 117 -15.84 31.89 -4.13
N ALA A 118 -15.76 31.65 -5.43
CA ALA A 118 -16.71 32.20 -6.40
C ALA A 118 -17.63 31.10 -6.94
N TRP A 119 -18.90 31.45 -7.20
CA TRP A 119 -19.88 30.50 -7.76
C TRP A 119 -19.47 29.90 -9.10
N SER A 120 -18.68 30.64 -9.89
CA SER A 120 -18.09 30.14 -11.13
C SER A 120 -17.15 28.95 -10.91
N HIS A 121 -16.51 28.85 -9.74
CA HIS A 121 -15.61 27.76 -9.41
C HIS A 121 -16.36 26.43 -9.30
N LEU A 122 -17.65 26.45 -8.98
CA LEU A 122 -18.48 25.24 -8.94
C LEU A 122 -18.61 24.59 -10.33
N LEU A 123 -18.73 25.40 -11.38
CA LEU A 123 -18.78 24.90 -12.77
C LEU A 123 -17.44 24.31 -13.19
N TYR A 124 -16.33 24.96 -12.83
CA TYR A 124 -15.00 24.44 -13.10
C TYR A 124 -14.73 23.14 -12.34
N ASP A 125 -15.06 23.09 -11.04
CA ASP A 125 -14.85 21.91 -10.20
C ASP A 125 -15.71 20.72 -10.66
N THR A 126 -16.96 20.98 -11.04
CA THR A 126 -17.86 19.98 -11.64
C THR A 126 -17.32 19.41 -12.95
N GLY A 127 -16.52 20.16 -13.70
CA GLY A 127 -15.85 19.67 -14.91
C GLY A 127 -14.52 18.95 -14.63
N ILE A 128 -13.69 19.54 -13.76
CA ILE A 128 -12.33 19.05 -13.48
C ILE A 128 -12.37 17.76 -12.68
N ALA A 129 -13.22 17.64 -11.65
CA ALA A 129 -13.30 16.46 -10.81
C ALA A 129 -13.61 15.17 -11.59
N PRO A 130 -14.67 15.09 -12.43
CA PRO A 130 -14.93 13.89 -13.23
C PRO A 130 -13.88 13.67 -14.32
N ALA A 131 -13.31 14.73 -14.90
CA ALA A 131 -12.23 14.59 -15.88
C ALA A 131 -10.98 13.93 -15.25
N ALA A 132 -10.58 14.38 -14.06
CA ALA A 132 -9.51 13.77 -13.29
C ALA A 132 -9.84 12.32 -12.91
N ALA A 133 -11.07 12.04 -12.46
CA ALA A 133 -11.51 10.69 -12.15
C ALA A 133 -11.46 9.76 -13.38
N CYS A 134 -11.91 10.25 -14.55
CA CYS A 134 -11.82 9.53 -15.81
C CYS A 134 -10.38 9.25 -16.21
N LEU A 135 -9.46 10.21 -16.07
CA LEU A 135 -8.04 10.01 -16.33
C LEU A 135 -7.44 8.93 -15.44
N VAL A 136 -7.76 8.95 -14.14
CA VAL A 136 -7.34 7.91 -13.19
C VAL A 136 -7.91 6.55 -13.60
N LEU A 137 -9.19 6.47 -13.94
CA LEU A 137 -9.83 5.24 -14.39
C LEU A 137 -9.19 4.69 -15.67
N ILE A 138 -8.89 5.55 -16.64
CA ILE A 138 -8.14 5.17 -17.85
C ILE A 138 -6.79 4.58 -17.46
N GLY A 139 -6.07 5.19 -16.53
CA GLY A 139 -4.82 4.65 -16.00
C GLY A 139 -4.99 3.25 -15.38
N VAL A 140 -6.01 3.06 -14.53
CA VAL A 140 -6.33 1.77 -13.90
C VAL A 140 -6.67 0.70 -14.94
N TYR A 141 -7.44 1.04 -15.98
CA TYR A 141 -7.78 0.12 -17.07
C TYR A 141 -6.59 -0.17 -17.99
N ALA A 142 -5.74 0.81 -18.26
CA ALA A 142 -4.56 0.65 -19.11
C ALA A 142 -3.44 -0.15 -18.41
N PHE A 143 -3.36 -0.08 -17.09
CA PHE A 143 -2.27 -0.68 -16.30
C PHE A 143 -2.12 -2.20 -16.52
N PRO A 144 -3.18 -3.04 -16.47
CA PRO A 144 -3.06 -4.46 -16.80
C PRO A 144 -2.55 -4.74 -18.22
N HIS A 145 -2.85 -3.89 -19.19
CA HIS A 145 -2.39 -4.05 -20.57
C HIS A 145 -0.90 -3.70 -20.68
N ALA A 146 -0.47 -2.58 -20.11
CA ALA A 146 0.92 -2.20 -20.04
C ALA A 146 1.78 -3.22 -19.27
N TYR A 147 1.23 -3.82 -18.22
CA TYR A 147 1.90 -4.83 -17.41
C TYR A 147 2.05 -6.20 -18.12
N ARG A 148 1.22 -6.47 -19.14
CA ARG A 148 1.30 -7.71 -19.93
C ARG A 148 2.30 -7.63 -21.08
N LEU A 149 2.56 -6.44 -21.63
CA LEU A 149 3.50 -6.24 -22.74
C LEU A 149 4.93 -6.79 -22.46
N PRO A 150 5.49 -6.71 -21.24
CA PRO A 150 6.80 -7.29 -20.92
C PRO A 150 6.81 -8.81 -20.70
N GLN A 151 5.65 -9.45 -20.50
CA GLN A 151 5.56 -10.89 -20.20
C GLN A 151 5.63 -11.78 -21.45
N GLU A 152 5.44 -11.20 -22.64
CA GLU A 152 5.48 -11.92 -23.92
C GLU A 152 6.90 -11.96 -24.56
N GLY A 153 7.88 -11.27 -23.96
CA GLY A 153 9.28 -11.22 -24.41
C GLY A 153 10.23 -12.17 -23.67
N SER A 154 11.28 -12.63 -24.37
CA SER A 154 12.31 -13.54 -23.85
C SER A 154 12.93 -13.06 -22.53
N ALA A 155 13.41 -14.01 -21.71
CA ALA A 155 13.93 -13.78 -20.36
C ALA A 155 15.00 -12.66 -20.23
N LEU A 156 15.65 -12.27 -21.33
CA LEU A 156 16.57 -11.14 -21.42
C LEU A 156 15.87 -9.77 -21.31
N VAL A 157 14.68 -9.61 -21.88
CA VAL A 157 13.88 -8.37 -21.75
C VAL A 157 13.37 -8.23 -20.31
N GLN A 158 13.01 -9.34 -19.67
CA GLN A 158 12.58 -9.34 -18.27
C GLN A 158 13.71 -8.93 -17.32
N ALA A 159 14.97 -9.27 -17.62
CA ALA A 159 16.13 -8.84 -16.84
C ALA A 159 16.45 -7.35 -17.00
N THR A 160 16.12 -6.75 -18.14
CA THR A 160 16.32 -5.31 -18.40
C THR A 160 15.18 -4.46 -17.82
N VAL A 161 13.94 -4.97 -17.80
CA VAL A 161 12.75 -4.22 -17.34
C VAL A 161 12.43 -4.48 -15.86
N SER A 162 12.85 -5.62 -15.29
CA SER A 162 12.59 -5.97 -13.89
C SER A 162 13.89 -6.39 -13.19
N PRO A 163 14.46 -5.55 -12.29
CA PRO A 163 15.71 -5.90 -11.61
C PRO A 163 15.56 -7.02 -10.57
N VAL A 164 14.35 -7.48 -10.28
CA VAL A 164 14.08 -8.44 -9.19
C VAL A 164 13.37 -9.68 -9.74
N GLY A 165 14.15 -10.51 -10.43
CA GLY A 165 13.73 -11.86 -10.82
C GLY A 165 13.92 -12.84 -9.66
N VAL A 166 12.98 -12.89 -8.72
CA VAL A 166 12.86 -14.05 -7.80
C VAL A 166 12.00 -15.10 -8.50
N ARG A 167 12.65 -16.05 -9.16
CA ARG A 167 12.02 -17.22 -9.78
C ARG A 167 11.59 -18.20 -8.68
N GLY A 168 10.43 -17.97 -8.08
CA GLY A 168 9.78 -18.95 -7.20
C GLY A 168 9.31 -20.14 -8.02
N HIS A 169 10.07 -21.24 -8.01
CA HIS A 169 9.63 -22.53 -8.52
C HIS A 169 8.49 -23.08 -7.62
N LEU A 170 7.25 -22.69 -7.90
CA LEU A 170 6.07 -23.40 -7.41
C LEU A 170 5.67 -24.43 -8.46
N GLN A 171 6.11 -25.68 -8.25
CA GLN A 171 5.56 -26.84 -8.95
C GLN A 171 4.09 -27.01 -8.56
N PRO A 172 3.15 -27.07 -9.52
CA PRO A 172 1.76 -27.35 -9.21
C PRO A 172 1.55 -28.86 -9.02
N GLY A 173 1.07 -29.24 -7.84
CA GLY A 173 0.17 -30.39 -7.68
C GLY A 173 0.78 -31.79 -7.59
N ARG A 174 1.37 -32.15 -6.44
CA ARG A 174 1.36 -33.55 -5.98
C ARG A 174 0.14 -33.75 -5.08
N ARG A 175 -0.94 -34.29 -5.66
CA ARG A 175 -2.09 -34.79 -4.89
C ARG A 175 -1.61 -35.94 -4.01
N LEU A 176 -1.63 -35.77 -2.69
CA LEU A 176 -1.42 -36.85 -1.74
C LEU A 176 -2.64 -37.78 -1.81
N ARG A 177 -2.41 -39.00 -2.31
CA ARG A 177 -3.38 -40.09 -2.36
C ARG A 177 -3.61 -40.57 -0.92
N PRO A 178 -4.86 -40.71 -0.43
CA PRO A 178 -5.09 -41.26 0.90
C PRO A 178 -4.67 -42.74 0.96
N PRO A 179 -4.19 -43.24 2.11
CA PRO A 179 -3.76 -44.62 2.26
C PRO A 179 -4.94 -45.59 2.10
N SER A 180 -4.77 -46.56 1.22
CA SER A 180 -5.65 -47.72 1.09
C SER A 180 -5.68 -48.52 2.38
N ARG A 181 -6.86 -48.67 2.99
CA ARG A 181 -7.10 -49.64 4.06
C ARG A 181 -6.75 -51.05 3.55
N PRO A 182 -6.01 -51.87 4.32
CA PRO A 182 -5.84 -53.27 3.98
C PRO A 182 -7.17 -54.02 4.12
N ALA A 183 -7.48 -54.83 3.12
CA ALA A 183 -8.56 -55.80 3.16
C ALA A 183 -8.21 -56.96 4.11
N GLY A 184 -9.17 -57.39 4.93
CA GLY A 184 -9.20 -58.72 5.53
C GLY A 184 -9.05 -58.78 7.06
N ALA A 185 -10.19 -58.80 7.75
CA ALA A 185 -10.58 -59.81 8.76
C ALA A 185 -12.05 -59.55 9.15
#